data_AF-A0A8S9JBW2-F1
#
_entry.id   AF-A0A8S9JBW2-F1
#
_cell.length_a   1.000
_cell.length_b   1.000
_cell.length_c   1.000
_cell.angle_alpha   90.00
_cell.angle_beta   90.00
_cell.angle_gamma   90.00
#
_symmetry.space_group_name_H-M   'P 1'
#
loop_
_entity.id
_entity.type
_entity.pdbx_description
1 polymer ?
#
loop_
_entity_poly.entity_id
_entity_poly.type
_entity_poly.pdbx_seq_one_letter_code
_entity_poly.pdbx_strand_id
1 'polypeptide(L)'
;MNTENGGVVTCYLEGNEVFQDKGGYAKRKVSKHHGWECDRIIWCGNGMKLMSYRRSEIKLSDHRPVTATFVVEVEVFSPRKLQRTLTLTNAEIDSHEAFVQE
;
A
#
# COMPACT_ATOMS: atom_id res chain seq x y z
N MET A 1 -13.20 3.29 -19.42
CA MET A 1 -12.99 2.32 -18.34
C MET A 1 -14.23 2.31 -17.44
N ASN A 2 -14.43 1.28 -16.63
CA ASN A 2 -15.46 1.31 -15.58
C ASN A 2 -14.73 1.43 -14.24
N THR A 3 -15.10 2.39 -13.41
CA THR A 3 -14.60 2.50 -12.04
C THR A 3 -15.58 1.74 -11.14
N GLU A 4 -15.07 0.80 -10.34
CA GLU A 4 -15.86 0.12 -9.31
C GLU A 4 -15.19 0.30 -7.95
N ASN A 5 -15.98 0.22 -6.87
CA ASN A 5 -15.43 0.11 -5.54
C ASN A 5 -14.71 -1.25 -5.44
N GLY A 6 -13.40 -1.23 -5.62
CA GLY A 6 -12.52 -2.37 -5.44
C GLY A 6 -12.46 -2.78 -3.98
N GLY A 7 -12.12 -4.05 -3.76
CA GLY A 7 -12.25 -4.75 -2.49
C GLY A 7 -11.62 -4.06 -1.27
N VAL A 8 -11.97 -4.60 -0.10
CA VAL A 8 -11.54 -4.08 1.19
C VAL A 8 -10.05 -4.33 1.40
N VAL A 9 -9.22 -3.28 1.43
CA VAL A 9 -7.79 -3.39 1.74
C VAL A 9 -7.61 -3.28 3.25
N THR A 10 -6.96 -4.29 3.85
CA THR A 10 -6.62 -4.33 5.28
C THR A 10 -5.11 -4.23 5.45
N CYS A 11 -4.63 -3.17 6.08
CA CYS A 11 -3.22 -3.00 6.42
C CYS A 11 -2.99 -3.45 7.86
N TYR A 12 -1.93 -4.25 8.08
CA TYR A 12 -1.53 -4.75 9.39
C TYR A 12 -0.06 -4.41 9.62
N LEU A 13 0.25 -3.80 10.78
CA LEU A 13 1.62 -3.50 11.19
C LEU A 13 1.94 -4.28 12.46
N GLU A 14 2.94 -5.15 12.37
CA GLU A 14 3.65 -5.77 13.49
C GLU A 14 5.02 -5.09 13.61
N GLY A 15 5.27 -4.35 14.69
CA GLY A 15 6.57 -3.74 14.93
C GLY A 15 7.60 -4.82 15.29
N ASN A 16 8.50 -5.16 14.36
CA ASN A 16 9.70 -5.96 14.64
C ASN A 16 10.79 -5.74 13.57
N GLU A 17 11.33 -4.53 13.48
CA GLU A 17 12.64 -4.29 12.85
C GLU A 17 13.58 -3.64 13.87
N VAL A 18 14.35 -4.46 14.59
CA VAL A 18 15.42 -4.00 15.46
C VAL A 18 16.70 -3.91 14.63
N PHE A 19 17.06 -2.71 14.17
CA PHE A 19 18.38 -2.46 13.59
C PHE A 19 19.42 -2.40 14.73
N GLN A 20 20.17 -3.49 14.92
CA GLN A 20 21.22 -3.55 15.95
C GLN A 20 22.48 -2.84 15.45
N ASP A 21 22.68 -1.58 15.86
CA ASP A 21 24.00 -0.97 15.80
C ASP A 21 24.89 -1.58 16.90
N LYS A 22 26.06 -2.10 16.51
CA LYS A 22 27.05 -2.71 17.41
C LYS A 22 27.96 -1.62 17.98
N GLY A 23 27.50 -0.88 18.98
CA GLY A 23 28.30 0.12 19.70
C GLY A 23 27.98 0.17 21.18
N GLY A 24 28.89 -0.32 22.03
CA GLY A 24 28.69 -0.43 23.47
C GLY A 24 28.80 0.91 24.21
N TYR A 25 27.73 1.32 24.91
CA TYR A 25 27.75 2.36 25.94
C TYR A 25 26.76 2.00 27.07
N ALA A 26 27.12 2.34 28.31
CA ALA A 26 26.44 1.94 29.53
C ALA A 26 24.91 2.18 29.51
N LYS A 27 24.13 1.14 29.84
CA LYS A 27 22.66 1.18 29.93
C LYS A 27 22.21 2.04 31.11
N ARG A 28 21.99 3.34 30.88
CA ARG A 28 21.14 4.14 31.76
C ARG A 28 19.72 3.54 31.74
N LYS A 29 19.12 3.29 32.91
CA LYS A 29 17.68 3.02 33.02
C LYS A 29 16.94 4.26 32.55
N VAL A 30 16.63 4.32 31.27
CA VAL A 30 15.64 5.25 30.73
C VAL A 30 14.32 4.84 31.37
N SER A 31 13.72 5.73 32.16
CA SER A 31 12.33 5.61 32.56
C SER A 31 11.54 5.32 31.29
N LYS A 32 10.77 4.22 31.26
CA LYS A 32 9.87 3.95 30.13
C LYS A 32 8.92 5.13 30.02
N HIS A 33 9.28 6.09 29.18
CA HIS A 33 8.35 7.07 28.67
C HIS A 33 7.38 6.22 27.86
N HIS A 34 6.16 6.01 28.38
CA HIS A 34 5.07 5.38 27.63
C HIS A 34 4.56 6.32 26.52
N GLY A 35 5.46 7.10 25.95
CA GLY A 35 5.20 8.17 24.99
C GLY A 35 4.90 7.56 23.64
N TRP A 36 3.66 7.11 23.48
CA TRP A 36 2.87 7.23 22.26
C TRP A 36 3.52 6.85 20.94
N GLU A 37 4.44 5.90 20.90
CA GLU A 37 4.71 5.20 19.66
C GLU A 37 3.60 4.18 19.46
N CYS A 38 2.40 4.71 19.20
CA CYS A 38 1.31 3.94 18.63
C CYS A 38 1.69 3.74 17.17
N ASP A 39 1.75 2.48 16.73
CA ASP A 39 1.92 2.15 15.32
C ASP A 39 0.88 2.92 14.49
N ARG A 40 1.32 3.66 13.45
CA ARG A 40 0.45 4.54 12.64
C ARG A 40 0.37 4.02 11.22
N ILE A 41 -0.85 3.97 10.67
CA ILE A 41 -1.09 3.71 9.25
C ILE A 41 -1.43 5.04 8.59
N ILE A 42 -0.58 5.47 7.66
CA ILE A 42 -0.76 6.69 6.84
C ILE A 42 -0.97 6.25 5.39
N TRP A 43 -1.89 6.91 4.69
CA TRP A 43 -2.15 6.66 3.27
C TRP A 43 -2.23 7.99 2.50
N CYS A 44 -1.88 7.96 1.23
CA CYS A 44 -2.04 9.07 0.29
C CYS A 44 -2.48 8.52 -1.07
N GLY A 45 -3.40 9.22 -1.74
CA GLY A 45 -3.98 8.79 -3.01
C GLY A 45 -5.47 9.10 -3.09
N ASN A 46 -5.96 9.26 -4.32
CA ASN A 46 -7.38 9.47 -4.59
C ASN A 46 -8.13 8.13 -4.60
N GLY A 47 -9.45 8.18 -4.41
CA GLY A 47 -10.30 6.98 -4.45
C GLY A 47 -10.19 6.08 -3.22
N MET A 48 -9.40 6.44 -2.20
CA MET A 48 -9.27 5.67 -0.96
C MET A 48 -10.14 6.27 0.16
N LYS A 49 -11.08 5.48 0.69
CA LYS A 49 -11.93 5.87 1.81
C LYS A 49 -11.71 4.95 3.00
N LEU A 50 -11.29 5.52 4.13
CA LEU A 50 -11.16 4.79 5.39
C LEU A 50 -12.54 4.33 5.89
N MET A 51 -12.69 3.02 6.10
CA MET A 51 -13.87 2.38 6.70
C MET A 51 -13.68 2.15 8.20
N SER A 52 -12.51 1.68 8.60
CA SER A 52 -12.25 1.36 10.00
C SER A 52 -10.77 1.53 10.34
N TYR A 53 -10.49 2.03 11.54
CA TYR A 53 -9.14 2.15 12.09
C TYR A 53 -9.19 1.65 13.53
N ARG A 54 -8.48 0.57 13.85
CA ARG A 54 -8.58 -0.11 15.14
C ARG A 54 -7.21 -0.52 15.65
N ARG A 55 -7.02 -0.42 16.97
CA ARG A 55 -5.91 -1.03 17.69
C ARG A 55 -6.38 -2.34 18.30
N SER A 56 -5.68 -3.43 18.03
CA SER A 56 -5.93 -4.71 18.70
C SER A 56 -5.27 -4.73 20.08
N GLU A 57 -5.85 -5.48 21.02
CA GLU A 57 -5.32 -5.61 22.39
C GLU A 57 -4.45 -6.85 22.57
N ILE A 58 -4.06 -7.49 21.46
CA ILE A 58 -3.20 -8.65 21.43
C ILE A 58 -1.87 -8.31 22.10
N LYS A 59 -1.42 -9.16 23.04
CA LYS A 59 -0.22 -8.95 23.86
C LYS A 59 0.90 -9.93 23.50
N LEU A 60 1.12 -10.17 22.20
CA LEU A 60 2.19 -11.06 21.73
C LEU A 60 3.56 -10.36 21.74
N SER A 61 3.59 -9.02 21.64
CA SER A 61 4.76 -8.18 21.86
C SER A 61 4.40 -6.98 22.75
N ASP A 62 5.39 -6.13 23.04
CA ASP A 62 5.20 -4.83 23.67
C ASP A 62 4.58 -3.78 22.72
N HIS A 63 4.53 -4.08 21.42
CA HIS A 63 3.74 -3.36 20.43
C HIS A 63 2.32 -3.93 20.34
N ARG A 64 1.38 -3.06 19.98
CA ARG A 64 -0.04 -3.42 19.86
C ARG A 64 -0.47 -3.25 18.41
N PRO A 65 -0.83 -4.34 17.71
CA PRO A 65 -1.09 -4.26 16.28
C PRO A 65 -2.20 -3.28 15.95
N VAL A 66 -2.00 -2.49 14.91
CA VAL A 66 -2.97 -1.53 14.38
C VAL A 66 -3.45 -2.01 13.00
N THR A 67 -4.74 -1.84 12.76
CA THR A 67 -5.42 -2.27 11.55
C THR A 67 -6.25 -1.13 10.98
N ALA A 68 -6.10 -0.88 9.68
CA ALA A 68 -6.94 0.04 8.94
C ALA A 68 -7.59 -0.68 7.75
N THR A 69 -8.84 -0.34 7.49
CA THR A 69 -9.68 -0.94 6.47
C THR A 69 -10.12 0.15 5.50
N PHE A 70 -9.87 -0.03 4.20
CA PHE A 70 -10.21 0.94 3.18
C PHE A 70 -11.13 0.35 2.12
N VAL A 71 -12.04 1.17 1.60
CA VAL A 71 -12.63 0.96 0.27
C VAL A 71 -11.79 1.77 -0.71
N VAL A 72 -11.42 1.15 -1.82
CA VAL A 72 -10.56 1.79 -2.84
C VAL A 72 -11.25 1.71 -4.19
N GLU A 73 -11.42 2.84 -4.86
CA GLU A 73 -11.86 2.86 -6.25
C GLU A 73 -10.77 2.26 -7.14
N VAL A 74 -11.14 1.23 -7.92
CA VAL A 74 -10.24 0.58 -8.87
C VAL A 74 -10.83 0.69 -10.27
N GLU A 75 -9.95 0.91 -11.24
CA GLU A 75 -10.32 0.86 -12.64
C GLU A 75 -10.33 -0.59 -13.12
N VAL A 76 -11.48 -1.04 -13.61
CA VAL A 76 -11.60 -2.37 -14.21
C VAL A 76 -11.55 -2.26 -15.71
N PHE A 77 -10.57 -2.97 -16.27
CA PHE A 77 -10.46 -3.14 -17.71
C PHE A 77 -11.33 -4.30 -18.17
N SER A 78 -12.25 -4.01 -19.09
CA SER A 78 -12.93 -5.08 -19.83
C SER A 78 -11.89 -5.75 -20.75
N PRO A 79 -11.70 -7.08 -20.66
CA PRO A 79 -10.72 -7.78 -21.49
C PRO A 79 -10.93 -7.51 -22.99
N ARG A 80 -12.19 -7.45 -23.43
CA ARG A 80 -12.53 -7.18 -24.85
C ARG A 80 -12.19 -5.76 -25.28
N LYS A 81 -12.35 -4.76 -24.40
CA LYS A 81 -12.02 -3.36 -24.70
C LYS A 81 -10.50 -3.16 -24.67
N LEU A 82 -9.81 -3.80 -23.72
CA LEU A 82 -8.35 -3.79 -23.64
C LEU A 82 -7.74 -4.41 -24.89
N GLN A 83 -8.18 -5.62 -25.27
CA GLN A 83 -7.71 -6.32 -26.47
C GLN A 83 -7.87 -5.44 -27.72
N ARG A 84 -9.05 -4.83 -27.93
CA ARG A 84 -9.28 -3.93 -29.06
C ARG A 84 -8.33 -2.73 -29.07
N THR A 85 -8.15 -2.08 -27.92
CA THR A 85 -7.25 -0.93 -27.80
C THR A 85 -5.81 -1.34 -28.11
N LEU A 86 -5.37 -2.47 -27.57
CA LEU A 86 -4.03 -3.03 -27.79
C LEU A 86 -3.78 -3.35 -29.27
N THR A 87 -4.76 -3.94 -29.96
CA THR A 87 -4.66 -4.24 -31.39
C THR A 87 -4.51 -2.96 -32.22
N LEU A 88 -5.29 -1.92 -31.90
CA LEU A 88 -5.20 -0.64 -32.61
C LEU A 88 -3.85 0.05 -32.38
N THR A 89 -3.36 0.09 -31.14
CA THR A 89 -2.05 0.71 -30.83
C THR A 89 -0.92 -0.04 -31.51
N ASN A 90 -0.97 -1.37 -31.55
CA ASN A 90 0.05 -2.16 -32.25
C ASN A 90 0.02 -1.88 -33.75
N ALA A 91 -1.15 -1.82 -34.38
CA ALA A 91 -1.26 -1.52 -35.81
C ALA A 91 -0.75 -0.10 -36.16
N GLU A 92 -0.95 0.89 -35.28
CA GLU A 92 -0.43 2.24 -35.47
C GLU A 92 1.10 2.30 -35.31
N ILE A 93 1.66 1.56 -34.35
CA ILE A 93 3.12 1.40 -34.20
C ILE A 93 3.72 0.72 -35.43
N ASP A 94 3.13 -0.38 -35.89
CA ASP A 94 3.59 -1.11 -37.07
C ASP A 94 3.56 -0.22 -38.33
N SER A 95 2.51 0.61 -38.45
CA SER A 95 2.40 1.58 -39.54
C SER A 95 3.52 2.63 -39.44
N HIS A 96 3.76 3.19 -38.25
CA HIS A 96 4.80 4.19 -38.03
C HIS A 96 6.21 3.61 -38.24
N GLU A 97 6.48 2.36 -37.86
CA GLU A 97 7.74 1.69 -38.16
C GLU A 97 7.94 1.48 -39.66
N ALA A 98 6.87 1.19 -40.41
CA ALA A 98 6.93 1.09 -41.86
C ALA A 98 7.24 2.43 -42.55
N PHE A 99 6.79 3.57 -41.98
CA PHE A 99 7.10 4.91 -42.51
C PHE A 99 8.51 5.41 -42.15
N VAL A 100 9.17 4.83 -41.13
CA VAL A 100 10.52 5.23 -40.70
C VAL A 100 11.62 4.44 -41.43
N GLN A 101 11.27 3.35 -42.12
CA GLN A 101 12.20 2.55 -42.93
C GLN A 101 12.30 2.97 -44.41
N GLU A 102 11.66 4.08 -44.80
CA GLU A 102 11.77 4.69 -46.15
C GLU A 102 12.72 5.89 -46.20
#